data_AF-A0A432UUS0-F1
#
_entry.id   AF-A0A432UUS0-F1
#
_cell.length_a   1.000
_cell.length_b   1.000
_cell.length_c   1.000
_cell.angle_alpha   90.00
_cell.angle_beta   90.00
_cell.angle_gamma   90.00
#
_symmetry.space_group_name_H-M   'P 1'
#
loop_
_entity.id
_entity.type
_entity.pdbx_description
1 polymer ?
#
loop_
_entity_poly.entity_id
_entity_poly.type
_entity_poly.pdbx_seq_one_letter_code
_entity_poly.pdbx_strand_id
1 'polypeptide(L)' 'MLTKDFSYDLPANLIAQRPLQQRSASRMLVLDGQGGWQDQKFQDFRQHLSAGDLLVVNNTRVMA' A
#
# COMPACT_ATOMS: atom_id res chain seq x y z
N MET A 1 17.00 8.09 -17.07
CA MET A 1 16.88 7.22 -15.87
C MET A 1 17.14 5.79 -16.29
N LEU A 2 18.04 5.13 -15.59
CA LEU A 2 18.37 3.73 -15.81
C LEU A 2 17.59 2.89 -14.80
N THR A 3 17.31 1.63 -15.13
CA THR A 3 16.61 0.70 -14.24
C THR A 3 17.31 0.54 -12.89
N LYS A 4 18.64 0.64 -12.88
CA LYS A 4 19.47 0.59 -11.67
C LYS A 4 19.14 1.69 -10.66
N ASP A 5 18.62 2.84 -11.11
CA ASP A 5 18.30 3.97 -10.24
C ASP A 5 17.11 3.66 -9.30
N PHE A 6 16.39 2.55 -9.56
CA PHE A 6 15.24 2.07 -8.78
C PHE A 6 15.47 0.68 -8.17
N SER A 7 16.71 0.20 -8.16
CA SER A 7 17.06 -1.11 -7.58
C SER A 7 17.25 -0.99 -6.08
N TYR A 8 16.73 -1.97 -5.33
CA TYR A 8 16.91 -2.10 -3.89
C TYR A 8 16.99 -3.58 -3.51
N ASP A 9 17.62 -3.87 -2.38
CA ASP A 9 17.72 -5.23 -1.86
C ASP A 9 16.36 -5.67 -1.28
N LEU A 10 15.73 -6.66 -1.92
CA LEU A 10 14.49 -7.26 -1.47
C LEU A 10 14.71 -8.74 -1.13
N PRO A 11 14.90 -9.08 0.16
CA PRO A 11 14.97 -10.47 0.59
C PRO A 11 13.73 -11.25 0.17
N ALA A 12 13.92 -12.43 -0.44
CA ALA A 12 12.84 -13.23 -1.01
C ALA A 12 11.77 -13.63 0.02
N ASN A 13 12.16 -13.82 1.28
CA ASN A 13 11.26 -14.16 2.38
C ASN A 13 10.33 -13.02 2.79
N LEU A 14 10.59 -11.77 2.37
CA LEU A 14 9.70 -10.63 2.60
C LEU A 14 8.62 -10.51 1.51
N ILE A 15 8.69 -11.32 0.45
CA ILE A 15 7.68 -11.38 -0.61
C ILE A 15 6.55 -12.30 -0.16
N ALA A 16 5.39 -11.71 0.14
CA ALA A 16 4.20 -12.47 0.52
C ALA A 16 3.75 -13.41 -0.60
N GLN A 17 3.77 -14.71 -0.34
CA GLN A 17 3.37 -15.75 -1.30
C GLN A 17 1.85 -15.92 -1.39
N ARG A 18 1.14 -15.49 -0.33
CA ARG A 18 -0.32 -15.54 -0.21
C ARG A 18 -0.77 -14.29 0.57
N PRO A 19 -1.99 -13.79 0.30
CA PRO A 19 -2.56 -12.73 1.12
C PRO A 19 -2.81 -13.21 2.55
N LEU A 20 -2.91 -12.28 3.50
CA LEU A 20 -3.40 -12.57 4.84
C LEU A 20 -4.86 -13.04 4.78
N GLN A 21 -5.25 -13.91 5.72
CA GLN A 21 -6.62 -14.41 5.84
C GLN A 21 -7.64 -13.27 5.99
N GLN A 22 -7.30 -12.27 6.81
CA GLN A 22 -8.02 -11.00 6.89
C GLN A 22 -7.19 -9.94 6.16
N ARG A 23 -7.63 -9.52 4.97
CA ARG A 23 -6.89 -8.55 4.15
C ARG A 23 -6.63 -7.23 4.87
N SER A 24 -7.57 -6.77 5.68
CA SER A 24 -7.44 -5.53 6.46
C SER A 24 -6.38 -5.59 7.56
N ALA A 25 -5.93 -6.78 7.96
CA ALA A 25 -4.89 -6.96 8.97
C ALA A 25 -3.47 -6.65 8.44
N SER A 26 -3.32 -6.27 7.16
CA SER A 26 -2.02 -5.91 6.60
C SER A 26 -1.44 -4.65 7.24
N ARG A 27 -0.11 -4.54 7.19
CA ARG A 27 0.60 -3.29 7.47
C ARG A 27 0.30 -2.25 6.38
N MET A 28 0.41 -0.99 6.74
CA MET A 28 0.28 0.16 5.88
C MET A 28 1.41 1.14 6.21
N LEU A 29 2.23 1.48 5.22
CA LEU A 29 3.27 2.49 5.35
C LEU A 29 2.66 3.85 5.00
N VAL A 30 2.66 4.79 5.95
CA VAL A 30 2.22 6.17 5.71
C VAL A 30 3.45 7.02 5.45
N LEU A 31 3.47 7.73 4.31
CA LEU A 31 4.55 8.62 3.88
C LEU A 31 4.02 10.06 3.81
N ASP A 32 4.73 11.02 4.37
CA ASP A 32 4.33 12.44 4.38
C ASP A 32 4.86 13.25 3.19
N GLY A 33 5.65 12.61 2.31
CA GLY A 33 6.27 13.24 1.13
C GLY A 33 7.45 14.16 1.44
N GLN A 34 7.74 14.44 2.73
CA GLN A 34 8.85 15.27 3.20
C GLN A 34 10.01 14.42 3.75
N GLY A 35 9.84 13.10 3.78
CA GLY A 35 10.83 12.13 4.21
C GLY A 35 10.48 11.44 5.52
N GLY A 36 9.38 11.84 6.18
CA GLY A 36 8.82 11.14 7.31
C GLY A 36 7.99 9.94 6.87
N TRP A 37 8.08 8.88 7.66
CA TRP A 37 7.32 7.65 7.45
C TRP A 37 6.95 7.00 8.77
N GLN A 38 5.83 6.29 8.77
CA GLN A 38 5.37 5.53 9.93
C GLN A 38 4.66 4.24 9.50
N ASP A 39 4.88 3.19 10.29
CA ASP A 39 4.15 1.94 10.18
C ASP A 39 2.80 2.05 10.89
N GLN A 40 1.73 1.69 10.18
CA GLN A 40 0.37 1.54 10.73
C GLN A 40 -0.27 0.24 10.26
N LYS A 41 -1.51 -0.03 10.72
CA LYS A 41 -2.35 -1.11 10.19
C LYS A 41 -3.32 -0.55 9.17
N PHE A 42 -3.66 -1.34 8.15
CA PHE A 42 -4.60 -0.91 7.12
C PHE A 42 -6.02 -0.65 7.69
N GLN A 43 -6.38 -1.23 8.83
CA GLN A 43 -7.63 -0.91 9.55
C GLN A 43 -7.72 0.57 9.98
N ASP A 44 -6.57 1.21 10.19
CA ASP A 44 -6.47 2.62 10.58
C ASP A 44 -6.54 3.56 9.38
N PHE A 45 -6.63 3.05 8.15
CA PHE A 45 -6.68 3.86 6.92
C PHE A 45 -7.73 4.99 6.96
N ARG A 46 -8.89 4.71 7.57
CA ARG A 46 -9.96 5.72 7.71
C ARG A 46 -9.56 6.95 8.52
N GLN A 47 -8.55 6.87 9.38
CA GLN A 47 -8.04 8.01 10.16
C GLN A 47 -7.28 9.01 9.30
N HIS A 48 -6.85 8.61 8.09
CA HIS A 48 -6.15 9.45 7.12
C HIS A 48 -7.08 10.08 6.08
N LEU A 49 -8.39 9.90 6.24
CA LEU A 49 -9.40 10.49 5.37
C LEU A 49 -10.14 11.61 6.10
N SER A 50 -10.35 12.71 5.41
CA SER A 50 -11.18 13.82 5.85
C SER A 50 -12.56 13.77 5.18
N ALA A 51 -13.54 14.41 5.81
CA ALA A 51 -14.85 14.59 5.20
C ALA A 51 -14.70 15.41 3.90
N GLY A 52 -15.24 14.88 2.80
CA GLY A 52 -15.12 15.48 1.47
C GLY A 52 -14.06 14.81 0.58
N ASP A 53 -13.21 13.94 1.13
CA ASP A 53 -12.24 13.19 0.33
C ASP A 53 -12.94 12.19 -0.61
N LEU A 54 -12.40 12.05 -1.82
CA LEU A 54 -12.87 11.11 -2.82
C LEU A 54 -11.92 9.92 -2.95
N LEU A 55 -12.40 8.73 -2.60
CA LEU A 55 -11.67 7.48 -2.84
C LEU A 55 -11.99 6.94 -4.23
N VAL A 56 -11.03 7.01 -5.14
CA VAL A 56 -11.14 6.41 -6.48
C VAL A 56 -10.64 4.98 -6.45
N VAL A 57 -11.53 4.01 -6.67
CA VAL A 57 -11.19 2.58 -6.69
C VAL A 57 -11.30 2.05 -8.11
N ASN A 58 -10.26 1.35 -8.58
CA ASN A 58 -10.35 0.64 -9.84
C ASN A 58 -11.32 -0.55 -9.71
N ASN A 59 -12.35 -0.56 -10.55
CA ASN A 59 -13.29 -1.66 -10.69
C ASN A 59 -13.15 -2.28 -12.08
N THR A 60 -12.30 -3.30 -12.20
CA THR A 60 -12.06 -3.99 -13.47
C THR A 60 -13.24 -4.92 -13.80
N ARG A 61 -13.76 -4.83 -15.03
CA ARG A 61 -14.79 -5.72 -15.58
C ARG A 61 -14.26 -6.41 -16.83
N VAL A 62 -14.47 -7.72 -16.93
CA VAL A 62 -14.23 -8.47 -18.16
C VAL A 62 -15.51 -8.36 -19.00
N MET A 63 -15.41 -7.83 -20.21
CA MET A 63 -16.48 -7.90 -21.19
C MET A 63 -16.28 -9.15 -22.03
N ALA A 64 -17.34 -9.95 -22.17
CA ALA A 64 -17.38 -11.13 -23.05
C ALA A 64 -17.93 -10.74 -24.42
#